data_AF-A0A2V8ZPC4-F1
#
_entry.id   AF-A0A2V8ZPC4-F1
#
_cell.length_a   1.000
_cell.length_b   1.000
_cell.length_c   1.000
_cell.angle_alpha   90.00
_cell.angle_beta   90.00
_cell.angle_gamma   90.00
#
_symmetry.space_group_name_H-M   'P 1'
#
loop_
_entity.id
_entity.type
_entity.pdbx_description
1 polymer ?
#
loop_
_entity_poly.entity_id
_entity_poly.type
_entity_poly.pdbx_seq_one_letter_code
_entity_poly.pdbx_strand_id
1 'polypeptide(L)'
;MALMVDSGRLGTVVGIDAESAFRPMSARRLLVLGGIGLILVGMLFGDIFAVFVLHQNAAKVGESLSSAAHAAVAGDARAVALSFQAVGSFLENRGTKVDTHVHMIAFGYLALMLALFEPWVALRESTRKNLAWTFLFGAWLLPVGVFLIHYVGLAYSPLEAIGWASIFADFGGALVILATLAYLFGVARRFRRPEWAAKEDGLLADRSMAGRVLFAGGLGLVLLGFLHGAYYAGVDLYRHEALDYSLLSEMTSTAAARNGTAVDTAVGEYGELAGEKAVNIAAHAHAIEFGLLAMLLGFFQGYVRLCESWKRNWAWLLLLGSLVLPVFVLLELRLGLLAGGIADAGGLLVILALLAMWIGIVRYTGEMDAGSVSMGARG
;
A
#
# COMPACT_ATOMS: atom_id res chain seq x y z
N MET A 1 -2.52 -66.71 -16.76
CA MET A 1 -3.36 -65.48 -16.73
C MET A 1 -2.95 -64.70 -15.49
N ALA A 2 -1.87 -63.93 -15.61
CA ALA A 2 -1.31 -63.10 -14.54
C ALA A 2 -1.17 -61.69 -15.10
N LEU A 3 -1.96 -60.76 -14.56
CA LEU A 3 -1.92 -59.34 -14.91
C LEU A 3 -0.77 -58.71 -14.12
N MET A 4 0.31 -58.40 -14.84
CA MET A 4 1.45 -57.62 -14.36
C MET A 4 1.05 -56.15 -14.47
N VAL A 5 0.76 -55.52 -13.33
CA VAL A 5 0.45 -54.09 -13.23
C VAL A 5 1.78 -53.33 -13.22
N ASP A 6 2.03 -52.60 -14.30
CA ASP A 6 3.17 -51.71 -14.47
C ASP A 6 2.93 -50.41 -13.66
N SER A 7 3.47 -50.38 -12.44
CA SER A 7 3.50 -49.21 -11.55
C SER A 7 4.79 -48.42 -11.78
N GLY A 8 4.92 -47.82 -12.97
CA GLY A 8 6.15 -47.15 -13.36
C GLY A 8 5.96 -46.06 -14.41
N ARG A 9 5.35 -44.92 -14.03
CA ARG A 9 5.63 -43.56 -14.54
C ARG A 9 4.62 -42.56 -13.96
N LEU A 10 4.90 -42.08 -12.76
CA LEU A 10 4.46 -40.74 -12.37
C LEU A 10 5.21 -39.78 -13.29
N GLY A 11 4.52 -39.30 -14.31
CA GLY A 11 5.02 -38.29 -15.22
C GLY A 11 5.39 -37.04 -14.43
N THR A 12 6.69 -36.79 -14.32
CA THR A 12 7.25 -35.46 -14.15
C THR A 12 6.77 -34.61 -15.32
N VAL A 13 5.63 -33.93 -15.13
CA VAL A 13 5.20 -32.86 -16.03
C VAL A 13 6.21 -31.72 -15.87
N VAL A 14 7.19 -31.72 -16.76
CA VAL A 14 7.88 -30.56 -17.36
C VAL A 14 8.05 -29.37 -16.41
N GLY A 15 9.12 -29.39 -15.61
CA GLY A 15 9.63 -28.25 -14.86
C GLY A 15 10.51 -27.30 -15.69
N ILE A 16 10.22 -27.11 -16.98
CA ILE A 16 11.15 -26.44 -17.91
C ILE A 16 10.97 -24.90 -18.01
N ASP A 17 9.84 -24.31 -17.58
CA ASP A 17 9.59 -22.89 -17.88
C ASP A 17 9.70 -21.91 -16.70
N ALA A 18 9.57 -22.36 -15.45
CA ALA A 18 9.67 -21.48 -14.27
C ALA A 18 11.10 -20.94 -14.03
N GLU A 19 12.14 -21.75 -14.31
CA GLU A 19 13.55 -21.33 -14.21
C GLU A 19 13.90 -20.22 -15.20
N SER A 20 13.25 -20.19 -16.37
CA SER A 20 13.55 -19.20 -17.41
C SER A 20 12.96 -17.82 -17.10
N ALA A 21 11.83 -17.78 -16.39
CA ALA A 21 11.11 -16.56 -16.01
C ALA A 21 11.74 -15.82 -14.81
N PHE A 22 12.45 -16.55 -13.95
CA PHE A 22 13.00 -16.03 -12.69
C PHE A 22 14.53 -16.08 -12.63
N ARG A 23 15.17 -15.85 -13.79
CA ARG A 23 16.63 -15.81 -13.92
C ARG A 23 17.32 -14.86 -12.95
N PRO A 24 18.60 -15.11 -12.62
CA PRO A 24 19.41 -14.20 -11.81
C PRO A 24 19.30 -12.76 -12.28
N MET A 25 18.86 -11.85 -11.39
CA MET A 25 18.71 -10.41 -11.66
C MET A 25 17.87 -10.05 -12.90
N SER A 26 16.86 -10.88 -13.24
CA SER A 26 15.88 -10.54 -14.28
C SER A 26 15.04 -9.33 -13.88
N ALA A 27 14.50 -8.62 -14.87
CA ALA A 27 13.62 -7.47 -14.62
C ALA A 27 12.44 -7.84 -13.70
N ARG A 28 11.85 -9.02 -13.93
CA ARG A 28 10.74 -9.52 -13.12
C ARG A 28 11.14 -9.76 -11.68
N ARG A 29 12.25 -10.45 -11.43
CA ARG A 29 12.73 -10.74 -10.07
C ARG A 29 12.97 -9.44 -9.29
N LEU A 30 13.57 -8.44 -9.94
CA LEU A 30 13.77 -7.12 -9.34
C LEU A 30 12.45 -6.47 -8.95
N LEU A 31 11.47 -6.46 -9.84
CA LEU A 31 10.15 -5.88 -9.58
C LEU A 31 9.37 -6.63 -8.49
N VAL A 32 9.46 -7.97 -8.44
CA VAL A 32 8.81 -8.76 -7.37
C VAL A 32 9.44 -8.48 -6.00
N LEU A 33 10.76 -8.60 -5.90
CA LEU A 33 11.46 -8.40 -4.64
C LEU A 33 11.38 -6.95 -4.17
N GLY A 34 11.58 -6.00 -5.08
CA GLY A 34 11.46 -4.58 -4.81
C GLY A 34 10.03 -4.15 -4.51
N GLY A 35 9.05 -4.72 -5.23
CA GLY A 35 7.62 -4.45 -5.01
C GLY A 35 7.15 -4.90 -3.64
N ILE A 36 7.41 -6.15 -3.26
CA ILE A 36 7.08 -6.65 -1.91
C ILE A 36 7.87 -5.87 -0.85
N GLY A 37 9.14 -5.54 -1.11
CA GLY A 37 9.95 -4.75 -0.19
C GLY A 37 9.37 -3.35 0.05
N LEU A 38 8.91 -2.66 -0.99
CA LEU A 38 8.25 -1.37 -0.90
C LEU A 38 6.93 -1.46 -0.10
N ILE A 39 6.11 -2.49 -0.33
CA ILE A 39 4.89 -2.72 0.44
C ILE A 39 5.23 -2.97 1.92
N LEU A 40 6.22 -3.81 2.21
CA LEU A 40 6.65 -4.10 3.58
C LEU A 40 7.13 -2.85 4.33
N VAL A 41 8.00 -2.06 3.69
CA VAL A 41 8.51 -0.83 4.33
C VAL A 41 7.41 0.21 4.46
N GLY A 42 6.57 0.36 3.42
CA GLY A 42 5.38 1.20 3.48
C GLY A 42 4.50 0.83 4.66
N MET A 43 4.07 -0.43 4.76
CA MET A 43 3.25 -0.94 5.86
C MET A 43 3.88 -0.74 7.23
N LEU A 44 5.16 -1.11 7.41
CA LEU A 44 5.87 -0.91 8.67
C LEU A 44 5.92 0.56 9.07
N PHE A 45 6.21 1.45 8.11
CA PHE A 45 6.18 2.88 8.33
C PHE A 45 4.77 3.38 8.68
N GLY A 46 3.74 2.81 8.04
CA GLY A 46 2.33 3.09 8.31
C GLY A 46 1.92 2.76 9.74
N ASP A 47 2.26 1.55 10.23
CA ASP A 47 1.97 1.13 11.60
C ASP A 47 2.66 2.03 12.63
N ILE A 48 3.95 2.35 12.41
CA ILE A 48 4.69 3.30 13.27
C ILE A 48 4.03 4.68 13.23
N PHE A 49 3.66 5.15 12.04
CA PHE A 49 3.00 6.44 11.85
C PHE A 49 1.63 6.48 12.54
N ALA A 50 0.82 5.43 12.44
CA ALA A 50 -0.50 5.35 13.05
C ALA A 50 -0.41 5.58 14.56
N VAL A 51 0.44 4.78 15.24
CA VAL A 51 0.61 4.82 16.69
C VAL A 51 1.22 6.15 17.17
N PHE A 52 2.31 6.61 16.55
CA PHE A 52 3.11 7.70 17.11
C PHE A 52 2.79 9.08 16.54
N VAL A 53 2.15 9.18 15.38
CA VAL A 53 1.93 10.46 14.70
C VAL A 53 0.46 10.70 14.39
N LEU A 54 -0.27 9.73 13.85
CA LEU A 54 -1.65 9.95 13.41
C LEU A 54 -2.58 10.31 14.57
N HIS A 55 -2.65 9.47 15.61
CA HIS A 55 -3.51 9.72 16.76
C HIS A 55 -3.07 10.98 17.55
N GLN A 56 -1.76 11.19 17.68
CA GLN A 56 -1.20 12.35 18.38
C GLN A 56 -1.52 13.66 17.64
N ASN A 57 -1.35 13.69 16.32
CA ASN A 57 -1.68 14.87 15.52
C ASN A 57 -3.18 15.11 15.46
N ALA A 58 -4.01 14.06 15.42
CA ALA A 58 -5.47 14.22 15.46
C ALA A 58 -5.93 14.94 16.73
N ALA A 59 -5.42 14.51 17.90
CA ALA A 59 -5.72 15.18 19.18
C ALA A 59 -5.26 16.65 19.17
N LYS A 60 -4.03 16.92 18.70
CA LYS A 60 -3.48 18.28 18.63
C LYS A 60 -4.20 19.19 17.64
N VAL A 61 -4.69 18.64 16.53
CA VAL A 61 -5.54 19.38 15.57
C VAL A 61 -6.85 19.77 16.24
N GLY A 62 -7.51 18.86 16.97
CA GLY A 62 -8.71 19.16 17.74
C GLY A 62 -8.48 20.24 18.81
N GLU A 63 -7.41 20.11 19.59
CA GLU A 63 -7.02 21.11 20.60
C GLU A 63 -6.74 22.49 19.98
N SER A 64 -6.03 22.52 18.85
CA SER A 64 -5.72 23.77 18.15
C SER A 64 -6.98 24.40 17.53
N LEU A 65 -7.92 23.58 17.05
CA LEU A 65 -9.20 24.06 16.53
C LEU A 65 -10.09 24.65 17.65
N SER A 66 -10.17 23.96 18.79
CA SER A 66 -10.83 24.47 20.00
C SER A 66 -10.20 25.79 20.45
N SER A 67 -8.86 25.86 20.50
CA SER A 67 -8.12 27.07 20.86
C SER A 67 -8.41 28.22 19.89
N ALA A 68 -8.46 27.95 18.57
CA ALA A 68 -8.82 28.95 17.57
C ALA A 68 -10.24 29.48 17.80
N ALA A 69 -11.18 28.60 18.10
CA ALA A 69 -12.57 28.98 18.31
C ALA A 69 -12.76 29.82 19.60
N HIS A 70 -12.08 29.48 20.69
CA HIS A 70 -12.06 30.30 21.91
C HIS A 70 -11.36 31.65 21.72
N ALA A 71 -10.26 31.68 20.96
CA ALA A 71 -9.61 32.94 20.61
C ALA A 71 -10.54 33.86 19.80
N ALA A 72 -11.34 33.27 18.90
CA ALA A 72 -12.35 34.01 18.15
C ALA A 72 -13.45 34.58 19.07
N VAL A 73 -13.93 33.81 20.06
CA VAL A 73 -14.86 34.29 21.11
C VAL A 73 -14.27 35.49 21.87
N ALA A 74 -12.97 35.45 22.19
CA ALA A 74 -12.27 36.52 22.87
C ALA A 74 -11.98 37.75 21.98
N GLY A 75 -12.18 37.64 20.66
CA GLY A 75 -11.82 38.68 19.70
C GLY A 75 -10.30 38.80 19.47
N ASP A 76 -9.53 37.76 19.80
CA ASP A 76 -8.07 37.75 19.62
C ASP A 76 -7.69 37.17 18.26
N ALA A 77 -7.67 38.04 17.24
CA ALA A 77 -7.30 37.65 15.87
C ALA A 77 -5.89 37.07 15.76
N ARG A 78 -4.96 37.47 16.64
CA ARG A 78 -3.58 36.96 16.62
C ARG A 78 -3.54 35.53 17.12
N ALA A 79 -4.24 35.21 18.21
CA ALA A 79 -4.32 33.85 18.73
C ALA A 79 -5.08 32.92 17.77
N VAL A 80 -6.09 33.41 17.05
CA VAL A 80 -6.75 32.67 15.96
C VAL A 80 -5.72 32.30 14.87
N ALA A 81 -4.94 33.27 14.39
CA ALA A 81 -3.94 33.03 13.34
C ALA A 81 -2.87 32.02 13.77
N LEU A 82 -2.37 32.12 15.01
CA LEU A 82 -1.39 31.17 15.56
C LEU A 82 -1.97 29.75 15.67
N SER A 83 -3.23 29.63 16.08
CA SER A 83 -3.90 28.32 16.20
C SER A 83 -4.10 27.67 14.83
N PHE A 84 -4.51 28.43 13.81
CA PHE A 84 -4.60 27.92 12.44
C PHE A 84 -3.25 27.57 11.84
N GLN A 85 -2.19 28.32 12.16
CA GLN A 85 -0.83 27.95 11.76
C GLN A 85 -0.41 26.61 12.37
N ALA A 86 -0.75 26.35 13.64
CA ALA A 86 -0.51 25.06 14.29
C ALA A 86 -1.30 23.93 13.62
N VAL A 87 -2.59 24.13 13.34
CA VAL A 87 -3.42 23.18 12.58
C VAL A 87 -2.76 22.85 11.23
N GLY A 88 -2.36 23.88 10.47
CA GLY A 88 -1.68 23.70 9.18
C GLY A 88 -0.41 22.87 9.30
N SER A 89 0.43 23.15 10.30
CA SER A 89 1.66 22.38 10.55
C SER A 89 1.39 20.91 10.89
N PHE A 90 0.38 20.62 11.73
CA PHE A 90 0.00 19.24 12.06
C PHE A 90 -0.61 18.50 10.88
N LEU A 91 -1.41 19.18 10.04
CA LEU A 91 -1.96 18.62 8.82
C LEU A 91 -0.88 18.33 7.78
N GLU A 92 0.11 19.21 7.61
CA GLU A 92 1.25 18.96 6.73
C GLU A 92 2.12 17.81 7.25
N ASN A 93 2.38 17.79 8.56
CA ASN A 93 3.11 16.71 9.23
C ASN A 93 2.42 15.36 8.97
N ARG A 94 1.10 15.29 9.20
CA ARG A 94 0.26 14.12 8.93
C ARG A 94 0.27 13.76 7.44
N GLY A 95 -0.01 14.73 6.58
CA GLY A 95 -0.18 14.56 5.14
C GLY A 95 1.07 13.97 4.49
N THR A 96 2.24 14.53 4.75
CA THR A 96 3.52 14.02 4.20
C THR A 96 3.81 12.56 4.59
N LYS A 97 3.40 12.12 5.78
CA LYS A 97 3.66 10.74 6.26
C LYS A 97 2.65 9.75 5.70
N VAL A 98 1.37 10.13 5.69
CA VAL A 98 0.34 9.35 4.96
C VAL A 98 0.76 9.19 3.50
N ASP A 99 1.18 10.29 2.86
CA ASP A 99 1.54 10.30 1.46
C ASP A 99 2.79 9.43 1.17
N THR A 100 3.80 9.50 2.03
CA THR A 100 4.97 8.61 1.99
C THR A 100 4.54 7.13 2.05
N HIS A 101 3.75 6.77 3.06
CA HIS A 101 3.27 5.41 3.26
C HIS A 101 2.50 4.87 2.04
N VAL A 102 1.50 5.64 1.60
CA VAL A 102 0.61 5.24 0.50
C VAL A 102 1.38 5.12 -0.80
N HIS A 103 2.29 6.04 -1.11
CA HIS A 103 3.10 5.94 -2.34
C HIS A 103 4.05 4.74 -2.32
N MET A 104 4.66 4.40 -1.19
CA MET A 104 5.48 3.18 -1.09
C MET A 104 4.66 1.94 -1.41
N ILE A 105 3.47 1.80 -0.83
CA ILE A 105 2.57 0.67 -1.07
C ILE A 105 2.08 0.67 -2.52
N ALA A 106 1.62 1.80 -3.04
CA ALA A 106 1.10 1.93 -4.40
C ALA A 106 2.16 1.58 -5.45
N PHE A 107 3.39 2.07 -5.31
CA PHE A 107 4.48 1.69 -6.20
C PHE A 107 4.90 0.23 -6.03
N GLY A 108 4.76 -0.32 -4.83
CA GLY A 108 4.90 -1.74 -4.59
C GLY A 108 3.89 -2.57 -5.38
N TYR A 109 2.59 -2.22 -5.33
CA TYR A 109 1.56 -2.86 -6.15
C TYR A 109 1.83 -2.72 -7.65
N LEU A 110 2.19 -1.51 -8.09
CA LEU A 110 2.51 -1.27 -9.49
C LEU A 110 3.72 -2.10 -9.94
N ALA A 111 4.76 -2.25 -9.11
CA ALA A 111 5.89 -3.13 -9.40
C ALA A 111 5.45 -4.58 -9.57
N LEU A 112 4.57 -5.10 -8.70
CA LEU A 112 4.03 -6.45 -8.81
C LEU A 112 3.19 -6.62 -10.09
N MET A 113 2.36 -5.63 -10.44
CA MET A 113 1.61 -5.66 -11.71
C MET A 113 2.54 -5.63 -12.92
N LEU A 114 3.58 -4.81 -12.92
CA LEU A 114 4.59 -4.78 -13.99
C LEU A 114 5.36 -6.10 -14.07
N ALA A 115 5.64 -6.74 -12.94
CA ALA A 115 6.24 -8.07 -12.89
C ALA A 115 5.32 -9.14 -13.51
N LEU A 116 4.02 -9.05 -13.26
CA LEU A 116 3.03 -9.91 -13.93
C LEU A 116 3.02 -9.66 -15.43
N PHE A 117 3.07 -8.40 -15.89
CA PHE A 117 3.03 -8.07 -17.31
C PHE A 117 4.31 -8.35 -18.10
N GLU A 118 5.42 -8.61 -17.40
CA GLU A 118 6.74 -8.83 -17.99
C GLU A 118 6.80 -9.83 -19.16
N PRO A 119 6.09 -10.99 -19.17
CA PRO A 119 6.09 -11.92 -20.30
C PRO A 119 5.61 -11.28 -21.62
N TRP A 120 4.75 -10.27 -21.53
CA TRP A 120 4.16 -9.60 -22.70
C TRP A 120 4.92 -8.33 -23.10
N VAL A 121 5.96 -7.94 -22.37
CA VAL A 121 6.75 -6.73 -22.65
C VAL A 121 7.79 -7.03 -23.72
N ALA A 122 7.54 -6.61 -24.95
CA ALA A 122 8.42 -6.89 -26.08
C ALA A 122 9.60 -5.89 -26.19
N LEU A 123 10.43 -5.89 -25.16
CA LEU A 123 11.70 -5.17 -25.07
C LEU A 123 12.84 -6.16 -24.85
N ARG A 124 14.08 -5.74 -25.10
CA ARG A 124 15.26 -6.55 -24.78
C ARG A 124 15.39 -6.69 -23.26
N GLU A 125 15.90 -7.83 -22.79
CA GLU A 125 16.03 -8.07 -21.34
C GLU A 125 16.89 -7.01 -20.64
N SER A 126 17.99 -6.56 -21.25
CA SER A 126 18.80 -5.47 -20.71
C SER A 126 18.02 -4.17 -20.55
N THR A 127 17.15 -3.84 -21.51
CA THR A 127 16.26 -2.68 -21.43
C THR A 127 15.24 -2.85 -20.32
N ARG A 128 14.58 -4.01 -20.22
CA ARG A 128 13.61 -4.29 -19.14
C ARG A 128 14.26 -4.19 -17.76
N LYS A 129 15.47 -4.73 -17.61
CA LYS A 129 16.24 -4.66 -16.36
C LYS A 129 16.57 -3.22 -15.98
N ASN A 130 17.02 -2.41 -16.93
CA ASN A 130 17.31 -1.00 -16.68
C ASN A 130 16.03 -0.23 -16.30
N LEU A 131 14.90 -0.49 -16.98
CA LEU A 131 13.61 0.10 -16.65
C LEU A 131 13.13 -0.31 -15.25
N ALA A 132 13.30 -1.57 -14.86
CA ALA A 132 12.98 -2.04 -13.51
C ALA A 132 13.82 -1.30 -12.44
N TRP A 133 15.11 -1.09 -12.68
CA TRP A 133 15.94 -0.27 -11.78
C TRP A 133 15.53 1.19 -11.73
N THR A 134 15.26 1.82 -12.88
CA THR A 134 14.76 3.20 -12.96
C THR A 134 13.45 3.34 -12.18
N PHE A 135 12.53 2.38 -12.38
CA PHE A 135 11.27 2.32 -11.65
C PHE A 135 11.51 2.25 -10.14
N LEU A 136 12.29 1.28 -9.67
CA LEU A 136 12.51 1.06 -8.24
C LEU A 136 13.24 2.24 -7.59
N PHE A 137 14.20 2.85 -8.30
CA PHE A 137 14.87 4.05 -7.82
C PHE A 137 13.89 5.21 -7.67
N GLY A 138 13.05 5.48 -8.68
CA GLY A 138 12.01 6.50 -8.58
C GLY A 138 10.98 6.22 -7.49
N ALA A 139 10.58 4.96 -7.34
CA ALA A 139 9.61 4.49 -6.35
C ALA A 139 10.12 4.61 -4.91
N TRP A 140 11.43 4.60 -4.69
CA TRP A 140 12.04 4.92 -3.40
C TRP A 140 12.27 6.42 -3.22
N LEU A 141 12.72 7.10 -4.28
CA LEU A 141 13.07 8.51 -4.22
C LEU A 141 11.85 9.38 -3.91
N LEU A 142 10.69 9.09 -4.52
CA LEU A 142 9.50 9.91 -4.30
C LEU A 142 9.03 9.90 -2.84
N PRO A 143 8.74 8.75 -2.22
CA PRO A 143 8.27 8.72 -0.84
C PRO A 143 9.28 9.30 0.14
N VAL A 144 10.58 9.07 -0.06
CA VAL A 144 11.63 9.69 0.77
C VAL A 144 11.64 11.20 0.61
N GLY A 145 11.49 11.70 -0.63
CA GLY A 145 11.35 13.14 -0.90
C GLY A 145 10.13 13.73 -0.18
N VAL A 146 8.95 13.11 -0.32
CA VAL A 146 7.70 13.53 0.33
C VAL A 146 7.85 13.57 1.86
N PHE A 147 8.43 12.53 2.46
CA PHE A 147 8.67 12.47 3.90
C PHE A 147 9.51 13.67 4.39
N LEU A 148 10.53 14.05 3.62
CA LEU A 148 11.44 15.13 3.95
C LEU A 148 10.82 16.52 3.82
N ILE A 149 9.76 16.70 3.03
CA ILE A 149 9.10 18.01 2.81
C ILE A 149 8.80 18.70 4.13
N HIS A 150 8.23 17.98 5.10
CA HIS A 150 7.88 18.53 6.40
C HIS A 150 9.10 18.99 7.22
N TYR A 151 10.25 18.35 7.05
CA TYR A 151 11.44 18.61 7.87
C TYR A 151 12.35 19.68 7.28
N VAL A 152 12.47 19.72 5.95
CA VAL A 152 13.36 20.68 5.28
C VAL A 152 12.63 21.88 4.70
N GLY A 153 11.33 21.74 4.39
CA GLY A 153 10.52 22.80 3.78
C GLY A 153 11.24 23.45 2.60
N LEU A 154 11.36 24.79 2.63
CA LEU A 154 12.06 25.59 1.63
C LEU A 154 13.55 25.83 1.96
N ALA A 155 14.09 25.21 3.01
CA ALA A 155 15.46 25.45 3.44
C ALA A 155 16.45 25.16 2.29
N TYR A 156 17.28 26.18 2.00
CA TYR A 156 18.31 26.14 0.95
C TYR A 156 17.79 25.89 -0.47
N SER A 157 16.49 26.08 -0.71
CA SER A 157 15.90 25.86 -2.03
C SER A 157 16.37 26.91 -3.06
N PRO A 158 16.62 26.51 -4.31
CA PRO A 158 16.85 27.45 -5.41
C PRO A 158 15.56 28.15 -5.89
N LEU A 159 14.37 27.73 -5.40
CA LEU A 159 13.07 28.25 -5.79
C LEU A 159 12.32 28.81 -4.56
N GLU A 160 11.56 29.89 -4.76
CA GLU A 160 10.81 30.55 -3.67
C GLU A 160 9.63 29.72 -3.14
N ALA A 161 9.08 28.83 -3.96
CA ALA A 161 7.83 28.11 -3.66
C ALA A 161 7.99 26.60 -3.47
N ILE A 162 9.13 26.01 -3.85
CA ILE A 162 9.31 24.55 -3.89
C ILE A 162 10.64 24.21 -3.26
N GLY A 163 10.67 23.32 -2.27
CA GLY A 163 11.90 22.85 -1.62
C GLY A 163 12.62 21.73 -2.36
N TRP A 164 13.90 21.48 -2.04
CA TRP A 164 14.67 20.36 -2.62
C TRP A 164 13.98 19.00 -2.46
N ALA A 165 13.38 18.75 -1.29
CA ALA A 165 12.65 17.52 -1.02
C ALA A 165 11.48 17.29 -2.00
N SER A 166 10.76 18.36 -2.34
CA SER A 166 9.67 18.34 -3.32
C SER A 166 10.20 18.13 -4.75
N ILE A 167 11.31 18.77 -5.13
CA ILE A 167 11.97 18.54 -6.43
C ILE A 167 12.40 17.07 -6.58
N PHE A 168 13.00 16.48 -5.54
CA PHE A 168 13.36 15.06 -5.56
C PHE A 168 12.13 14.15 -5.62
N ALA A 169 11.06 14.51 -4.90
CA ALA A 169 9.81 13.78 -4.94
C ALA A 169 9.24 13.72 -6.37
N ASP A 170 9.11 14.88 -7.01
CA ASP A 170 8.60 15.02 -8.37
C ASP A 170 9.49 14.30 -9.39
N PHE A 171 10.81 14.39 -9.25
CA PHE A 171 11.74 13.66 -10.10
C PHE A 171 11.58 12.15 -9.95
N GLY A 172 11.44 11.65 -8.72
CA GLY A 172 11.14 10.24 -8.45
C GLY A 172 9.85 9.79 -9.14
N GLY A 173 8.79 10.59 -9.05
CA GLY A 173 7.52 10.36 -9.74
C GLY A 173 7.68 10.32 -11.25
N ALA A 174 8.43 11.26 -11.84
CA ALA A 174 8.72 11.28 -13.27
C ALA A 174 9.45 10.00 -13.73
N LEU A 175 10.41 9.49 -12.95
CA LEU A 175 11.09 8.23 -13.26
C LEU A 175 10.14 7.03 -13.26
N VAL A 176 9.24 6.94 -12.27
CA VAL A 176 8.20 5.89 -12.21
C VAL A 176 7.27 5.96 -13.41
N ILE A 177 6.80 7.16 -13.77
CA ILE A 177 5.92 7.38 -14.93
C ILE A 177 6.63 6.95 -16.21
N LEU A 178 7.84 7.42 -16.47
CA LEU A 178 8.60 7.10 -17.68
C LEU A 178 8.88 5.61 -17.80
N ALA A 179 9.26 4.95 -16.70
CA ALA A 179 9.47 3.51 -16.69
C ALA A 179 8.18 2.76 -17.01
N THR A 180 7.06 3.14 -16.38
CA THR A 180 5.74 2.54 -16.60
C THR A 180 5.28 2.71 -18.05
N LEU A 181 5.41 3.91 -18.62
CA LEU A 181 5.10 4.19 -20.03
C LEU A 181 5.93 3.34 -20.98
N ALA A 182 7.22 3.12 -20.68
CA ALA A 182 8.08 2.25 -21.49
C ALA A 182 7.64 0.77 -21.42
N TYR A 183 7.21 0.29 -20.24
CA TYR A 183 6.61 -1.04 -20.08
C TYR A 183 5.33 -1.18 -20.92
N LEU A 184 4.40 -0.22 -20.81
CA LEU A 184 3.16 -0.19 -21.58
C LEU A 184 3.43 -0.12 -23.09
N PHE A 185 4.42 0.66 -23.52
CA PHE A 185 4.86 0.69 -24.91
C PHE A 185 5.38 -0.67 -25.36
N GLY A 186 6.15 -1.38 -24.53
CA GLY A 186 6.60 -2.74 -24.80
C GLY A 186 5.45 -3.74 -24.99
N VAL A 187 4.39 -3.62 -24.17
CA VAL A 187 3.16 -4.42 -24.29
C VAL A 187 2.38 -4.03 -25.55
N ALA A 188 2.22 -2.74 -25.85
CA ALA A 188 1.54 -2.29 -27.07
C ALA A 188 2.27 -2.74 -28.34
N ARG A 189 3.61 -2.65 -28.34
CA ARG A 189 4.47 -3.16 -29.42
C ARG A 189 4.27 -4.65 -29.64
N ARG A 190 4.05 -5.40 -28.55
CA ARG A 190 3.79 -6.83 -28.60
C ARG A 190 2.47 -7.15 -29.31
N PHE A 191 1.38 -6.49 -28.93
CA PHE A 191 0.07 -6.70 -29.56
C PHE A 191 0.05 -6.32 -31.05
N ARG A 192 0.94 -5.41 -31.47
CA ARG A 192 1.10 -5.03 -32.89
C ARG A 192 1.95 -6.01 -33.71
N ARG A 193 2.63 -6.99 -33.09
CA ARG A 193 3.49 -7.97 -33.77
C ARG A 193 3.15 -9.40 -33.30
N PRO A 194 2.07 -10.01 -33.83
CA PRO A 194 1.58 -11.31 -33.40
C PRO A 194 2.57 -12.47 -33.61
N GLU A 195 3.52 -12.29 -34.53
CA GLU A 195 4.57 -13.27 -34.85
C GLU A 195 5.51 -13.56 -33.69
N TRP A 196 5.54 -12.68 -32.69
CA TRP A 196 6.20 -12.98 -31.44
C TRP A 196 5.21 -13.82 -30.61
N ALA A 197 5.40 -15.15 -30.57
CA ALA A 197 4.58 -16.03 -29.73
C ALA A 197 4.81 -15.73 -28.24
N ALA A 198 3.78 -15.87 -27.40
CA ALA A 198 3.92 -15.68 -25.95
C ALA A 198 4.76 -16.82 -25.43
N LYS A 199 5.81 -16.50 -24.68
CA LYS A 199 6.50 -17.56 -23.96
C LYS A 199 5.51 -18.05 -22.91
N GLU A 200 5.14 -19.32 -22.96
CA GLU A 200 4.35 -19.91 -21.88
C GLU A 200 5.10 -19.66 -20.58
N ASP A 201 4.38 -19.14 -19.61
CA ASP A 201 4.93 -18.77 -18.32
C ASP A 201 4.18 -19.53 -17.24
N GLY A 202 4.94 -20.31 -16.46
CA GLY A 202 4.41 -21.13 -15.38
C GLY A 202 3.75 -20.31 -14.25
N LEU A 203 3.91 -18.99 -14.24
CA LEU A 203 3.33 -18.09 -13.24
C LEU A 203 1.79 -18.18 -13.18
N LEU A 204 1.12 -18.26 -14.33
CA LEU A 204 -0.34 -18.45 -14.38
C LEU A 204 -0.77 -19.91 -14.22
N ALA A 205 0.18 -20.85 -14.27
CA ALA A 205 -0.07 -22.27 -14.19
C ALA A 205 -0.08 -22.80 -12.75
N ASP A 206 0.36 -22.02 -11.76
CA ASP A 206 0.35 -22.46 -10.37
C ASP A 206 -1.09 -22.75 -9.88
N ARG A 207 -1.29 -23.96 -9.36
CA ARG A 207 -2.55 -24.44 -8.78
C ARG A 207 -2.43 -24.74 -7.29
N SER A 208 -1.42 -24.16 -6.62
CA SER A 208 -1.20 -24.31 -5.19
C SER A 208 -2.46 -23.97 -4.38
N MET A 209 -2.63 -24.66 -3.25
CA MET A 209 -3.74 -24.36 -2.34
C MET A 209 -3.59 -22.96 -1.73
N ALA A 210 -2.36 -22.55 -1.41
CA ALA A 210 -2.07 -21.22 -0.90
C ALA A 210 -2.47 -20.13 -1.91
N GLY A 211 -2.13 -20.30 -3.19
CA GLY A 211 -2.52 -19.35 -4.25
C GLY A 211 -4.04 -19.24 -4.36
N ARG A 212 -4.76 -20.37 -4.38
CA ARG A 212 -6.23 -20.39 -4.42
C ARG A 212 -6.88 -19.70 -3.22
N VAL A 213 -6.37 -19.94 -2.01
CA VAL A 213 -6.85 -19.30 -0.78
C VAL A 213 -6.64 -17.79 -0.86
N LEU A 214 -5.46 -17.34 -1.27
CA LEU A 214 -5.14 -15.92 -1.43
C LEU A 214 -6.03 -15.23 -2.48
N PHE A 215 -6.28 -15.87 -3.63
CA PHE A 215 -7.18 -15.33 -4.65
C PHE A 215 -8.63 -15.23 -4.16
N ALA A 216 -9.15 -16.31 -3.57
CA ALA A 216 -10.53 -16.34 -3.10
C ALA A 216 -10.75 -15.36 -1.93
N GLY A 217 -9.84 -15.37 -0.96
CA GLY A 217 -9.87 -14.45 0.17
C GLY A 217 -9.67 -13.01 -0.25
N GLY A 218 -8.71 -12.75 -1.15
CA GLY A 218 -8.45 -11.42 -1.69
C GLY A 218 -9.62 -10.84 -2.47
N LEU A 219 -10.25 -11.65 -3.33
CA LEU A 219 -11.49 -11.26 -4.02
C LEU A 219 -12.62 -10.96 -3.02
N GLY A 220 -12.77 -11.80 -1.99
CA GLY A 220 -13.75 -11.56 -0.92
C GLY A 220 -13.54 -10.23 -0.20
N LEU A 221 -12.29 -9.90 0.14
CA LEU A 221 -11.93 -8.63 0.77
C LEU A 221 -12.19 -7.43 -0.14
N VAL A 222 -11.82 -7.51 -1.43
CA VAL A 222 -12.10 -6.45 -2.41
C VAL A 222 -13.61 -6.21 -2.53
N LEU A 223 -14.41 -7.28 -2.67
CA LEU A 223 -15.86 -7.16 -2.77
C LEU A 223 -16.48 -6.58 -1.49
N LEU A 224 -16.01 -7.01 -0.31
CA LEU A 224 -16.45 -6.46 0.97
C LEU A 224 -16.11 -4.98 1.09
N GLY A 225 -14.88 -4.60 0.73
CA GLY A 225 -14.44 -3.21 0.71
C GLY A 225 -15.31 -2.36 -0.22
N PHE A 226 -15.53 -2.80 -1.47
CA PHE A 226 -16.43 -2.12 -2.41
C PHE A 226 -17.85 -2.00 -1.88
N LEU A 227 -18.42 -3.05 -1.31
CA LEU A 227 -19.77 -3.03 -0.76
C LEU A 227 -19.89 -2.01 0.38
N HIS A 228 -18.93 -2.02 1.31
CA HIS A 228 -18.90 -1.06 2.42
C HIS A 228 -18.72 0.38 1.92
N GLY A 229 -17.78 0.62 0.99
CA GLY A 229 -17.55 1.95 0.43
C GLY A 229 -18.74 2.47 -0.37
N ALA A 230 -19.40 1.61 -1.15
CA ALA A 230 -20.61 1.97 -1.88
C ALA A 230 -21.77 2.31 -0.94
N TYR A 231 -21.94 1.55 0.15
CA TYR A 231 -22.90 1.87 1.20
C TYR A 231 -22.59 3.23 1.82
N TYR A 232 -21.36 3.45 2.28
CA TYR A 232 -20.95 4.70 2.91
C TYR A 232 -21.14 5.90 1.97
N ALA A 233 -20.70 5.79 0.72
CA ALA A 233 -20.87 6.84 -0.29
C ALA A 233 -22.35 7.13 -0.61
N GLY A 234 -23.18 6.09 -0.68
CA GLY A 234 -24.60 6.23 -1.03
C GLY A 234 -25.49 6.71 0.10
N VAL A 235 -25.14 6.39 1.36
CA VAL A 235 -26.02 6.63 2.53
C VAL A 235 -25.49 7.73 3.43
N ASP A 236 -24.20 7.71 3.76
CA ASP A 236 -23.65 8.54 4.83
C ASP A 236 -22.85 9.75 4.32
N LEU A 237 -22.14 9.62 3.20
CA LEU A 237 -21.20 10.64 2.73
C LEU A 237 -21.85 12.01 2.55
N TYR A 238 -22.97 12.09 1.83
CA TYR A 238 -23.66 13.37 1.62
C TYR A 238 -24.21 13.97 2.91
N ARG A 239 -24.70 13.13 3.83
CA ARG A 239 -25.11 13.58 5.17
C ARG A 239 -23.92 14.12 5.94
N HIS A 240 -22.79 13.42 5.91
CA HIS A 240 -21.56 13.85 6.57
C HIS A 240 -21.03 15.15 5.99
N GLU A 241 -21.05 15.33 4.66
CA GLU A 241 -20.64 16.59 4.02
C GLU A 241 -21.54 17.77 4.40
N ALA A 242 -22.85 17.55 4.46
CA ALA A 242 -23.80 18.57 4.91
C ALA A 242 -23.56 18.97 6.39
N LEU A 243 -23.31 17.98 7.25
CA LEU A 243 -22.99 18.21 8.67
C LEU A 243 -21.65 18.93 8.85
N ASP A 244 -20.64 18.58 8.05
CA ASP A 244 -19.31 19.22 8.07
C ASP A 244 -19.47 20.74 7.87
N TYR A 245 -20.24 21.14 6.85
CA TYR A 245 -20.54 22.53 6.58
C TYR A 245 -21.37 23.20 7.69
N SER A 246 -22.43 22.54 8.19
CA SER A 246 -23.29 23.14 9.21
C SER A 246 -22.54 23.38 10.51
N LEU A 247 -21.70 22.43 10.95
CA LEU A 247 -20.92 22.54 12.18
C LEU A 247 -19.85 23.63 12.07
N LEU A 248 -19.14 23.72 10.95
CA LEU A 248 -18.18 24.82 10.71
C LEU A 248 -18.85 26.21 10.75
N SER A 249 -20.05 26.31 10.16
CA SER A 249 -20.84 27.54 10.18
C SER A 249 -21.35 27.87 11.59
N GLU A 250 -21.79 26.87 12.35
CA GLU A 250 -22.22 27.02 13.73
C GLU A 250 -21.07 27.47 14.63
N MET A 251 -19.89 26.83 14.56
CA MET A 251 -18.70 27.25 15.29
C MET A 251 -18.37 28.73 15.01
N THR A 252 -18.44 29.16 13.75
CA THR A 252 -18.13 30.53 13.36
C THR A 252 -19.16 31.53 13.89
N SER A 253 -20.45 31.23 13.74
CA SER A 253 -21.53 32.13 14.15
C SER A 253 -21.66 32.23 15.67
N THR A 254 -21.48 31.11 16.39
CA THR A 254 -21.48 31.06 17.86
C THR A 254 -20.25 31.75 18.46
N ALA A 255 -19.09 31.62 17.81
CA ALA A 255 -17.89 32.38 18.19
C ALA A 255 -18.11 33.89 18.03
N ALA A 256 -18.73 34.33 16.92
CA ALA A 256 -19.07 35.73 16.69
C ALA A 256 -20.09 36.25 17.73
N ALA A 257 -21.03 35.40 18.17
CA ALA A 257 -21.96 35.69 19.26
C ALA A 257 -21.32 35.61 20.66
N ARG A 258 -20.02 35.29 20.75
CA ARG A 258 -19.26 35.09 21.99
C ARG A 258 -19.86 34.04 22.93
N ASN A 259 -20.50 33.01 22.36
CA ASN A 259 -21.08 31.91 23.13
C ASN A 259 -20.09 30.73 23.20
N GLY A 260 -19.19 30.77 24.18
CA GLY A 260 -18.15 29.74 24.35
C GLY A 260 -18.71 28.32 24.50
N THR A 261 -19.79 28.14 25.25
CA THR A 261 -20.42 26.83 25.43
C THR A 261 -20.96 26.23 24.13
N ALA A 262 -21.54 27.05 23.25
CA ALA A 262 -22.03 26.56 21.96
C ALA A 262 -20.87 26.25 21.00
N VAL A 263 -19.77 27.02 21.10
CA VAL A 263 -18.53 26.72 20.38
C VAL A 263 -17.97 25.36 20.80
N ASP A 264 -17.92 25.06 22.10
CA ASP A 264 -17.41 23.78 22.61
C ASP A 264 -18.21 22.60 22.09
N THR A 265 -19.53 22.72 22.09
CA THR A 265 -20.43 21.72 21.52
C THR A 265 -20.14 21.51 20.03
N ALA A 266 -20.11 22.58 19.24
CA ALA A 266 -19.91 22.49 17.79
C ALA A 266 -18.51 21.94 17.42
N VAL A 267 -17.47 22.28 18.18
CA VAL A 267 -16.12 21.71 18.02
C VAL A 267 -16.10 20.21 18.35
N GLY A 268 -16.78 19.81 19.43
CA GLY A 268 -16.90 18.40 19.83
C GLY A 268 -17.60 17.56 18.76
N GLU A 269 -18.76 18.01 18.30
CA GLU A 269 -19.54 17.36 17.25
C GLU A 269 -18.78 17.27 15.92
N TYR A 270 -18.03 18.33 15.58
CA TYR A 270 -17.14 18.32 14.40
C TYR A 270 -16.04 17.25 14.52
N GLY A 271 -15.43 17.13 15.71
CA GLY A 271 -14.41 16.12 15.98
C GLY A 271 -14.95 14.70 15.84
N GLU A 272 -16.14 14.42 16.36
CA GLU A 272 -16.81 13.12 16.23
C GLU A 272 -17.11 12.80 14.76
N LEU A 273 -17.68 13.75 14.01
CA LEU A 273 -17.96 13.58 12.59
C LEU A 273 -16.69 13.31 11.77
N ALA A 274 -15.60 14.03 12.04
CA ALA A 274 -14.33 13.81 11.38
C ALA A 274 -13.77 12.41 11.67
N GLY A 275 -13.92 11.93 12.91
CA GLY A 275 -13.60 10.56 13.31
C GLY A 275 -14.43 9.52 12.54
N GLU A 276 -15.75 9.70 12.47
CA GLU A 276 -16.66 8.81 11.73
C GLU A 276 -16.29 8.72 10.25
N LYS A 277 -16.01 9.86 9.60
CA LYS A 277 -15.54 9.88 8.21
C LYS A 277 -14.24 9.10 8.06
N ALA A 278 -13.28 9.33 8.95
CA ALA A 278 -11.96 8.72 8.88
C ALA A 278 -12.00 7.19 9.00
N VAL A 279 -12.74 6.64 9.98
CA VAL A 279 -12.80 5.18 10.18
C VAL A 279 -13.50 4.46 9.02
N ASN A 280 -14.55 5.04 8.43
CA ASN A 280 -15.24 4.45 7.28
C ASN A 280 -14.34 4.44 6.03
N ILE A 281 -13.65 5.55 5.76
CA ILE A 281 -12.72 5.65 4.63
C ILE A 281 -11.56 4.67 4.81
N ALA A 282 -10.98 4.60 6.02
CA ALA A 282 -9.85 3.72 6.31
C ALA A 282 -10.23 2.23 6.20
N ALA A 283 -11.37 1.82 6.77
CA ALA A 283 -11.84 0.45 6.68
C ALA A 283 -12.11 0.02 5.23
N HIS A 284 -12.74 0.89 4.43
CA HIS A 284 -12.94 0.67 3.00
C HIS A 284 -11.62 0.49 2.25
N ALA A 285 -10.70 1.44 2.41
CA ALA A 285 -9.43 1.46 1.70
C ALA A 285 -8.59 0.22 2.04
N HIS A 286 -8.40 -0.07 3.33
CA HIS A 286 -7.58 -1.20 3.76
C HIS A 286 -8.16 -2.56 3.35
N ALA A 287 -9.49 -2.74 3.37
CA ALA A 287 -10.09 -3.97 2.88
C ALA A 287 -9.76 -4.21 1.39
N ILE A 288 -9.84 -3.18 0.55
CA ILE A 288 -9.49 -3.29 -0.88
C ILE A 288 -7.99 -3.52 -1.07
N GLU A 289 -7.15 -2.71 -0.42
CA GLU A 289 -5.70 -2.80 -0.56
C GLU A 289 -5.19 -4.18 -0.16
N PHE A 290 -5.59 -4.69 1.00
CA PHE A 290 -5.17 -6.03 1.42
C PHE A 290 -5.76 -7.14 0.56
N GLY A 291 -6.98 -6.95 0.02
CA GLY A 291 -7.54 -7.87 -0.96
C GLY A 291 -6.72 -7.93 -2.25
N LEU A 292 -6.28 -6.78 -2.77
CA LEU A 292 -5.39 -6.69 -3.92
C LEU A 292 -4.02 -7.30 -3.61
N LEU A 293 -3.43 -7.03 -2.44
CA LEU A 293 -2.19 -7.66 -2.00
C LEU A 293 -2.30 -9.19 -2.01
N ALA A 294 -3.36 -9.73 -1.41
CA ALA A 294 -3.60 -11.17 -1.37
C ALA A 294 -3.68 -11.76 -2.78
N MET A 295 -4.47 -11.14 -3.67
CA MET A 295 -4.58 -11.59 -5.07
C MET A 295 -3.23 -11.55 -5.80
N LEU A 296 -2.47 -10.46 -5.67
CA LEU A 296 -1.15 -10.32 -6.30
C LEU A 296 -0.18 -11.37 -5.79
N LEU A 297 -0.11 -11.60 -4.48
CA LEU A 297 0.74 -12.65 -3.89
C LEU A 297 0.30 -14.06 -4.29
N GLY A 298 -0.98 -14.25 -4.60
CA GLY A 298 -1.52 -15.51 -5.12
C GLY A 298 -0.79 -15.98 -6.38
N PHE A 299 -0.47 -15.05 -7.29
CA PHE A 299 0.30 -15.35 -8.51
C PHE A 299 1.75 -15.76 -8.24
N PHE A 300 2.34 -15.29 -7.14
CA PHE A 300 3.75 -15.52 -6.84
C PHE A 300 4.00 -16.71 -5.90
N GLN A 301 2.97 -17.45 -5.49
CA GLN A 301 3.11 -18.59 -4.57
C GLN A 301 4.00 -19.72 -5.09
N GLY A 302 4.08 -19.89 -6.42
CA GLY A 302 5.02 -20.81 -7.07
C GLY A 302 6.49 -20.49 -6.77
N TYR A 303 6.82 -19.22 -6.48
CA TYR A 303 8.18 -18.77 -6.18
C TYR A 303 8.48 -18.66 -4.68
N VAL A 304 7.49 -18.88 -3.81
CA VAL A 304 7.71 -18.89 -2.37
C VAL A 304 8.33 -20.23 -2.00
N ARG A 305 9.61 -20.26 -1.62
CA ARG A 305 10.25 -21.50 -1.17
C ARG A 305 9.99 -21.76 0.32
N LEU A 306 8.81 -22.29 0.60
CA LEU A 306 8.41 -22.82 1.90
C LEU A 306 7.69 -24.15 1.68
N CYS A 307 7.57 -25.00 2.72
CA CYS A 307 6.73 -26.19 2.57
C CYS A 307 5.26 -25.76 2.39
N GLU A 308 4.47 -26.57 1.72
CA GLU A 308 3.07 -26.24 1.39
C GLU A 308 2.21 -25.95 2.65
N SER A 309 2.49 -26.63 3.77
CA SER A 309 1.86 -26.34 5.05
C SER A 309 2.16 -24.92 5.54
N TRP A 310 3.43 -24.49 5.46
CA TRP A 310 3.84 -23.14 5.84
C TRP A 310 3.25 -22.07 4.91
N LYS A 311 3.28 -22.28 3.58
CA LYS A 311 2.64 -21.35 2.64
C LYS A 311 1.17 -21.12 2.97
N ARG A 312 0.44 -22.21 3.22
CA ARG A 312 -0.98 -22.17 3.59
C ARG A 312 -1.20 -21.42 4.90
N ASN A 313 -0.36 -21.65 5.91
CA ASN A 313 -0.46 -20.97 7.20
C ASN A 313 -0.23 -19.46 7.05
N TRP A 314 0.78 -19.06 6.27
CA TRP A 314 1.04 -17.64 6.01
C TRP A 314 -0.05 -16.98 5.18
N ALA A 315 -0.63 -17.68 4.20
CA ALA A 315 -1.79 -17.21 3.45
C ALA A 315 -3.00 -16.94 4.36
N TRP A 316 -3.31 -17.86 5.29
CA TRP A 316 -4.38 -17.66 6.27
C TRP A 316 -4.07 -16.54 7.25
N LEU A 317 -2.82 -16.44 7.72
CA LEU A 317 -2.41 -15.39 8.63
C LEU A 317 -2.56 -14.01 7.98
N LEU A 318 -2.17 -13.88 6.72
CA LEU A 318 -2.37 -12.68 5.92
C LEU A 318 -3.86 -12.33 5.86
N LEU A 319 -4.71 -13.26 5.38
CA LEU A 319 -6.15 -13.00 5.24
C LEU A 319 -6.84 -12.68 6.57
N LEU A 320 -6.43 -13.33 7.66
CA LEU A 320 -6.95 -13.04 8.99
C LEU A 320 -6.58 -11.60 9.40
N GLY A 321 -5.31 -11.22 9.29
CA GLY A 321 -4.88 -9.85 9.59
C GLY A 321 -5.58 -8.81 8.71
N SER A 322 -5.72 -9.11 7.42
CA SER A 322 -6.41 -8.27 6.43
C SER A 322 -7.89 -8.05 6.71
N LEU A 323 -8.55 -8.98 7.40
CA LEU A 323 -9.94 -8.82 7.84
C LEU A 323 -10.03 -8.14 9.22
N VAL A 324 -9.15 -8.51 10.15
CA VAL A 324 -9.14 -7.98 11.52
C VAL A 324 -8.95 -6.47 11.50
N LEU A 325 -7.95 -5.95 10.78
CA LEU A 325 -7.65 -4.52 10.76
C LEU A 325 -8.87 -3.66 10.38
N PRO A 326 -9.48 -3.79 9.18
CA PRO A 326 -10.59 -2.91 8.79
C PRO A 326 -11.83 -3.07 9.67
N VAL A 327 -12.10 -4.27 10.21
CA VAL A 327 -13.22 -4.48 11.14
C VAL A 327 -12.99 -3.73 12.45
N PHE A 328 -11.80 -3.81 13.02
CA PHE A 328 -11.51 -3.16 14.29
C PHE A 328 -11.29 -1.65 14.15
N VAL A 329 -10.86 -1.15 12.99
CA VAL A 329 -10.89 0.29 12.68
C VAL A 329 -12.32 0.84 12.77
N LEU A 330 -13.33 0.15 12.23
CA LEU A 330 -14.73 0.58 12.37
C LEU A 330 -15.23 0.58 13.82
N LEU A 331 -14.65 -0.28 14.67
CA LEU A 331 -15.00 -0.37 16.09
C LEU A 331 -14.24 0.64 16.95
N GLU A 332 -13.28 1.37 16.41
CA GLU A 332 -12.41 2.30 17.15
C GLU A 332 -13.22 3.38 17.87
N LEU A 333 -14.24 3.95 17.22
CA LEU A 333 -15.08 4.97 17.86
C LEU A 333 -15.93 4.43 19.01
N ARG A 334 -16.21 3.11 19.04
CA ARG A 334 -17.03 2.48 20.08
C ARG A 334 -16.22 1.90 21.23
N LEU A 335 -15.06 1.32 20.92
CA LEU A 335 -14.23 0.58 21.87
C LEU A 335 -12.91 1.30 22.19
N GLY A 336 -12.67 2.46 21.57
CA GLY A 336 -11.48 3.28 21.77
C GLY A 336 -10.19 2.53 21.47
N LEU A 337 -9.19 2.77 22.31
CA LEU A 337 -7.83 2.23 22.19
C LEU A 337 -7.76 0.71 22.12
N LEU A 338 -8.73 -0.02 22.69
CA LEU A 338 -8.75 -1.47 22.60
C LEU A 338 -8.96 -1.93 21.15
N ALA A 339 -9.94 -1.34 20.46
CA ALA A 339 -10.16 -1.65 19.05
C ALA A 339 -9.00 -1.19 18.17
N GLY A 340 -8.46 0.02 18.42
CA GLY A 340 -7.25 0.50 17.73
C GLY A 340 -6.07 -0.48 17.88
N GLY A 341 -5.76 -0.92 19.10
CA GLY A 341 -4.68 -1.87 19.33
C GLY A 341 -4.89 -3.25 18.69
N ILE A 342 -6.13 -3.71 18.56
CA ILE A 342 -6.43 -4.95 17.82
C ILE A 342 -6.30 -4.74 16.31
N ALA A 343 -6.68 -3.56 15.80
CA ALA A 343 -6.48 -3.21 14.40
C ALA A 343 -4.98 -3.20 14.04
N ASP A 344 -4.14 -2.58 14.88
CA ASP A 344 -2.68 -2.58 14.72
C ASP A 344 -2.09 -3.99 14.75
N ALA A 345 -2.58 -4.84 15.67
CA ALA A 345 -2.18 -6.24 15.70
C ALA A 345 -2.55 -6.97 14.40
N GLY A 346 -3.72 -6.67 13.82
CA GLY A 346 -4.13 -7.14 12.50
C GLY A 346 -3.17 -6.73 11.39
N GLY A 347 -2.73 -5.46 11.38
CA GLY A 347 -1.70 -4.96 10.47
C GLY A 347 -0.38 -5.71 10.60
N LEU A 348 0.09 -5.92 11.83
CA LEU A 348 1.30 -6.68 12.12
C LEU A 348 1.23 -8.13 11.60
N LEU A 349 0.08 -8.79 11.69
CA LEU A 349 -0.10 -10.14 11.13
C LEU A 349 0.13 -10.17 9.62
N VAL A 350 -0.38 -9.15 8.90
CA VAL A 350 -0.16 -9.01 7.45
C VAL A 350 1.32 -8.77 7.15
N ILE A 351 1.99 -7.90 7.90
CA ILE A 351 3.44 -7.64 7.74
C ILE A 351 4.25 -8.92 7.93
N LEU A 352 3.99 -9.67 9.01
CA LEU A 352 4.71 -10.91 9.31
C LEU A 352 4.50 -11.97 8.22
N ALA A 353 3.27 -12.12 7.74
CA ALA A 353 2.97 -13.05 6.66
C ALA A 353 3.65 -12.66 5.34
N LEU A 354 3.61 -11.37 5.00
CA LEU A 354 4.26 -10.82 3.82
C LEU A 354 5.78 -10.99 3.89
N LEU A 355 6.39 -10.72 5.05
CA LEU A 355 7.82 -10.88 5.28
C LEU A 355 8.25 -12.35 5.14
N ALA A 356 7.47 -13.29 5.69
CA ALA A 356 7.76 -14.72 5.55
C ALA A 356 7.72 -15.18 4.09
N MET A 357 6.71 -14.74 3.32
CA MET A 357 6.62 -15.04 1.90
C MET A 357 7.75 -14.38 1.10
N TRP A 358 8.10 -13.13 1.42
CA TRP A 358 9.23 -12.42 0.81
C TRP A 358 10.54 -13.15 1.04
N ILE A 359 10.84 -13.58 2.27
CA ILE A 359 12.00 -14.41 2.61
C ILE A 359 11.97 -15.72 1.81
N GLY A 360 10.80 -16.34 1.66
CA GLY A 360 10.62 -17.53 0.82
C GLY A 360 11.03 -17.30 -0.64
N ILE A 361 10.67 -16.16 -1.21
CA ILE A 361 11.07 -15.77 -2.58
C ILE A 361 12.57 -15.47 -2.65
N VAL A 362 13.13 -14.73 -1.68
CA VAL A 362 14.57 -14.47 -1.61
C VAL A 362 15.35 -15.79 -1.57
N ARG A 363 14.94 -16.75 -0.73
CA ARG A 363 15.57 -18.09 -0.64
C ARG A 363 15.45 -18.87 -1.94
N TYR A 364 14.26 -18.88 -2.57
CA TYR A 364 14.07 -19.48 -3.90
C TYR A 364 15.12 -18.95 -4.88
N THR A 365 15.32 -17.63 -4.85
CA THR A 365 16.22 -16.98 -5.79
C THR A 365 17.70 -17.22 -5.53
N GLY A 366 18.14 -17.28 -4.27
CA GLY A 366 19.53 -17.56 -3.94
C GLY A 366 19.98 -18.96 -4.35
N GLU A 367 19.07 -19.95 -4.34
CA GLU A 367 19.40 -21.30 -4.75
C GLU A 367 19.52 -21.47 -6.27
N MET A 368 18.69 -20.78 -7.05
CA MET A 368 18.87 -20.74 -8.52
C MET A 368 20.22 -20.11 -8.89
N ASP A 369 20.59 -19.03 -8.19
CA ASP A 369 21.88 -18.37 -8.40
C ASP A 369 23.03 -19.34 -8.09
N ALA A 370 22.99 -20.05 -6.96
CA ALA A 370 24.00 -21.05 -6.57
C ALA A 370 24.08 -22.24 -7.54
N GLY A 371 22.93 -22.75 -8.00
CA GLY A 371 22.85 -23.84 -8.98
C GLY A 371 23.49 -23.47 -10.32
N SER A 372 23.27 -22.23 -10.79
CA SER A 372 23.85 -21.73 -12.04
C SER A 372 25.39 -21.66 -12.02
N VAL A 373 25.98 -21.31 -10.87
CA VAL A 373 27.44 -21.27 -10.68
C VAL A 373 28.04 -22.68 -10.73
N SER A 374 27.34 -23.66 -10.15
CA SER A 374 27.83 -25.05 -10.11
C SER A 374 27.86 -25.75 -11.48
N MET A 375 26.94 -25.40 -12.38
CA MET A 375 26.95 -25.91 -13.77
C MET A 375 27.98 -25.20 -14.64
N GLY A 376 28.20 -23.90 -14.46
CA GLY A 376 29.22 -23.14 -15.20
C GLY A 376 30.67 -23.54 -14.87
N ALA A 377 30.92 -24.12 -13.69
CA ALA A 377 32.24 -24.61 -13.29
C ALA A 377 32.56 -26.05 -13.78
N ARG A 378 31.61 -26.72 -14.46
CA ARG A 378 31.76 -28.10 -14.97
C ARG A 378 31.77 -28.20 -16.50
N GLY A 379 31.70 -27.09 -17.21
CA GLY A 379 31.89 -26.99 -18.66
C GLY A 379 33.20 -26.26 -18.96
#